data_AF-A0A1M6N1K4-F1
#
_entry.id   AF-A0A1M6N1K4-F1
#
_cell.length_a   1.000
_cell.length_b   1.000
_cell.length_c   1.000
_cell.angle_alpha   90.00
_cell.angle_beta   90.00
_cell.angle_gamma   90.00
#
_symmetry.space_group_name_H-M   'P 1'
#
loop_
_entity.id
_entity.type
_entity.pdbx_description
1 polymer ?
#
loop_
_entity_poly.entity_id
_entity_poly.type
_entity_poly.pdbx_seq_one_letter_code
_entity_poly.pdbx_strand_id
1 'polypeptide(L)' 'MNKKEIEQAIYVEISECLKKVGTMPFDKALPLLQKDAWRLADKYNTDGGNVINILLTYMNKGDTK' A
#
# COMPACT_ATOMS: atom_id res chain seq x y z
N MET A 1 -9.23 14.04 -8.31
CA MET A 1 -9.70 12.81 -7.66
C MET A 1 -10.26 13.16 -6.30
N ASN A 2 -11.40 12.58 -5.93
CA ASN A 2 -11.93 12.67 -4.59
C ASN A 2 -11.14 11.77 -3.63
N LYS A 3 -11.35 11.94 -2.31
CA LYS A 3 -10.61 11.20 -1.28
C LYS A 3 -10.67 9.68 -1.48
N LYS A 4 -11.85 9.13 -1.81
CA LYS A 4 -12.04 7.68 -2.01
C LYS A 4 -11.32 7.17 -3.26
N GLU A 5 -11.32 7.95 -4.34
CA GLU A 5 -10.58 7.62 -5.55
C GLU A 5 -9.06 7.58 -5.30
N ILE A 6 -8.54 8.51 -4.48
CA ILE A 6 -7.14 8.54 -4.09
C ILE A 6 -6.79 7.32 -3.24
N GLU A 7 -7.60 7.01 -2.22
CA GLU A 7 -7.40 5.82 -1.38
C GLU A 7 -7.44 4.53 -2.21
N GLN A 8 -8.36 4.42 -3.17
CA GLN A 8 -8.45 3.27 -4.07
C GLN A 8 -7.21 3.16 -4.98
N ALA A 9 -6.72 4.27 -5.51
CA ALA A 9 -5.51 4.28 -6.35
C ALA A 9 -4.26 3.89 -5.55
N ILE A 10 -4.11 4.42 -4.33
CA ILE A 10 -3.05 4.03 -3.39
C ILE A 10 -3.13 2.52 -3.12
N TYR A 11 -4.32 2.00 -2.78
CA TYR A 11 -4.52 0.59 -2.50
C TYR A 11 -4.12 -0.31 -3.67
N VAL A 12 -4.54 0.03 -4.89
CA VAL A 12 -4.19 -0.75 -6.09
C VAL A 12 -2.68 -0.77 -6.31
N GLU A 13 -2.02 0.39 -6.29
CA GLU A 13 -0.57 0.48 -6.52
C GLU A 13 0.24 -0.27 -5.45
N ILE A 14 -0.04 -0.04 -4.17
CA ILE A 14 0.72 -0.69 -3.09
C ILE A 14 0.45 -2.20 -3.01
N SER A 15 -0.75 -2.65 -3.41
CA SER A 15 -1.07 -4.08 -3.50
C SER A 15 -0.28 -4.78 -4.60
N GLU A 16 0.02 -4.12 -5.71
CA GLU A 16 0.92 -4.67 -6.73
C GLU A 16 2.35 -4.86 -6.18
N CYS A 17 2.83 -3.91 -5.36
CA CYS A 17 4.09 -4.07 -4.65
C CYS A 17 4.04 -5.27 -3.71
N LEU A 18 3.00 -5.37 -2.87
CA LEU A 18 2.83 -6.48 -1.93
C LEU A 18 2.84 -7.85 -2.64
N LYS A 19 2.15 -7.97 -3.78
CA LYS A 19 2.17 -9.20 -4.59
C LYS A 19 3.57 -9.55 -5.13
N LYS A 20 4.35 -8.55 -5.54
CA LYS A 20 5.72 -8.75 -6.05
C LYS A 20 6.68 -9.19 -4.95
N VAL A 21 6.53 -8.64 -3.74
CA VAL A 21 7.44 -8.93 -2.61
C VAL A 21 6.97 -10.08 -1.73
N GLY A 22 5.72 -10.54 -1.86
CA GLY A 22 5.11 -11.56 -1.00
C GLY A 22 5.75 -12.95 -1.06
N THR A 23 6.56 -13.23 -2.10
CA THR A 23 7.34 -14.48 -2.20
C THR A 23 8.75 -14.36 -1.63
N MET A 24 9.16 -13.17 -1.20
CA MET A 24 10.49 -12.91 -0.65
C MET A 24 10.49 -13.07 0.88
N PRO A 25 11.66 -13.38 1.48
CA PRO A 25 11.85 -13.28 2.93
C PRO A 25 11.48 -11.89 3.45
N PHE A 26 10.87 -11.84 4.64
CA PHE A 26 10.32 -10.60 5.20
C PHE A 26 11.36 -9.48 5.35
N ASP A 27 12.58 -9.82 5.76
CA ASP A 27 13.71 -8.90 5.90
C ASP A 27 14.09 -8.21 4.58
N LYS A 28 13.86 -8.88 3.44
CA LYS A 28 14.09 -8.33 2.09
C LYS A 28 12.85 -7.64 1.54
N ALA A 29 11.66 -8.14 1.85
CA ALA A 29 10.40 -7.60 1.38
C ALA A 29 10.05 -6.26 2.06
N LEU A 30 10.27 -6.15 3.37
CA LEU A 30 9.88 -4.99 4.16
C LEU A 30 10.51 -3.67 3.67
N PRO A 31 11.83 -3.59 3.40
CA PRO A 31 12.43 -2.37 2.86
C PRO A 31 11.87 -1.97 1.48
N LEU A 32 11.52 -2.94 0.64
CA LEU A 32 10.93 -2.69 -0.68
C LEU A 32 9.51 -2.14 -0.56
N LEU A 33 8.71 -2.70 0.35
CA LEU A 33 7.36 -2.21 0.63
C LEU A 33 7.40 -0.80 1.23
N GLN A 34 8.32 -0.53 2.16
CA GLN A 34 8.52 0.80 2.76
C GLN A 34 8.91 1.84 1.70
N LYS A 35 9.84 1.49 0.81
CA LYS A 35 10.25 2.36 -0.30
C LYS A 35 9.07 2.73 -1.20
N ASP A 36 8.22 1.75 -1.54
CA ASP A 36 7.07 2.01 -2.39
C ASP A 36 5.98 2.82 -1.66
N ALA A 37 5.81 2.59 -0.35
CA ALA A 37 4.93 3.40 0.49
C ALA A 37 5.36 4.87 0.53
N TRP A 38 6.66 5.17 0.63
CA TRP A 38 7.17 6.55 0.54
C TRP A 38 6.99 7.15 -0.85
N ARG A 39 7.24 6.40 -1.93
CA ARG A 39 6.98 6.88 -3.30
C ARG A 39 5.50 7.27 -3.47
N LEU A 40 4.58 6.48 -2.94
CA LEU A 40 3.14 6.78 -3.01
C LEU A 40 2.77 7.95 -2.10
N ALA A 41 3.39 8.05 -0.93
CA ALA A 41 3.21 9.18 -0.02
C ALA A 41 3.55 10.51 -0.72
N ASP A 42 4.70 10.57 -1.39
CA ASP A 42 5.12 11.73 -2.18
C ASP A 42 4.15 12.02 -3.33
N LYS A 43 3.74 10.99 -4.08
CA LYS A 43 2.83 11.12 -5.24
C LYS A 43 1.46 11.67 -4.84
N TYR A 44 0.93 11.24 -3.70
CA TYR A 44 -0.42 11.58 -3.26
C TYR A 44 -0.46 12.63 -2.15
N ASN A 45 0.67 13.27 -1.85
CA ASN A 45 0.82 14.29 -0.80
C ASN A 45 0.27 13.81 0.56
N THR A 46 0.77 12.66 1.01
CA THR A 46 0.42 12.01 2.28
C THR A 46 1.68 11.47 2.95
N ASP A 47 1.55 10.58 3.94
CA ASP A 47 2.66 9.92 4.63
C ASP A 47 2.64 8.41 4.44
N GLY A 48 3.80 7.77 4.60
CA GLY A 48 3.95 6.33 4.41
C GLY A 48 3.08 5.51 5.39
N GLY A 49 2.84 6.01 6.59
CA GLY A 49 1.96 5.37 7.57
C GLY A 49 0.51 5.32 7.07
N ASN A 50 0.02 6.41 6.50
CA ASN A 50 -1.31 6.47 5.89
C ASN A 50 -1.43 5.52 4.68
N VAL A 51 -0.39 5.40 3.85
CA VAL A 51 -0.37 4.44 2.73
C VAL A 51 -0.50 3.00 3.23
N ILE A 52 0.25 2.61 4.27
CA ILE A 52 0.16 1.28 4.88
C ILE A 52 -1.20 1.07 5.56
N ASN A 53 -1.74 2.09 6.22
CA ASN A 53 -3.07 2.03 6.83
C ASN A 53 -4.17 1.77 5.79
N ILE A 54 -4.10 2.43 4.62
CA ILE A 54 -5.01 2.18 3.50
C ILE A 54 -4.89 0.72 3.03
N LEU A 55 -3.66 0.22 2.84
CA LEU A 55 -3.44 -1.18 2.46
C LEU A 55 -4.13 -2.17 3.41
N LEU A 56 -3.84 -2.06 4.71
CA LEU A 56 -4.41 -2.97 5.72
C LEU A 56 -5.93 -2.84 5.84
N THR A 57 -6.45 -1.61 5.78
CA THR A 57 -7.90 -1.35 5.86
C THR A 57 -8.64 -2.02 4.70
N TYR A 58 -8.11 -1.93 3.48
CA TYR A 58 -8.78 -2.47 2.29
C TYR A 58 -8.58 -3.98 2.13
N MET A 59 -7.46 -4.54 2.58
CA MET A 59 -7.29 -5.99 2.67
C MET A 59 -8.33 -6.61 3.62
N ASN A 60 -8.50 -6.05 4.82
CA ASN A 60 -9.45 -6.56 5.81
C ASN A 60 -10.92 -6.46 5.35
N LYS A 61 -11.25 -5.49 4.49
CA LYS A 61 -12.59 -5.38 3.88
C LYS A 61 -12.86 -6.46 2.82
N GLY A 62 -11.81 -7.02 2.22
CA GLY A 62 -11.91 -8.14 1.28
C GLY A 62 -12.16 -9.49 1.94
N ASP A 63 -11.77 -9.65 3.21
CA ASP A 63 -11.87 -10.88 4.00
C ASP A 63 -13.21 -11.06 4.75
N THR A 64 -14.12 -10.07 4.70
CA THR A 64 -15.52 -10.22 5.15
C THR A 64 -16.41 -10.89 4.10
N LYS A 65 -16.05 -12.11 3.68
CA LYS A 65 -16.90 -13.01 2.88
C LYS A 65 -17.01 -14.38 3.51
#